data_AF-A0A1F9MT62-F1
#
_entry.id   AF-A0A1F9MT62-F1
#
_cell.length_a   1.000
_cell.length_b   1.000
_cell.length_c   1.000
_cell.angle_alpha   90.00
_cell.angle_beta   90.00
_cell.angle_gamma   90.00
#
_symmetry.space_group_name_H-M   'P 1'
#
loop_
_entity.id
_entity.type
_entity.pdbx_description
1 polymer ?
#
loop_
_entity_poly.entity_id
_entity_poly.type
_entity_poly.pdbx_seq_one_letter_code
_entity_poly.pdbx_strand_id
1 'polypeptide(L)'
;MRKKLHVFNVIFCLLTGLLTIFVTGCSSLERKVALFDKKYQGYINLSQIENILENPVSFNACIAEEVSDMAYSSKQLAENGYLLVGDTMFNDRKHYSVAVAKIHCGKIGAERALFNSQLVSSSQVIIPYSTPQVSYANTTYQGQLGNYIGSSTTSFTQYVQREIRYNVNTYRKWASYWVKAKPPTLGVYYDNMPDKSKYEAETNSGAYVYLVINDSPAFNSNIIIGDVITEVDEEKVIKPEDLTRVLQQKAGQDVVFSIIRKGKPIRIALKLNPAASK
;
A
#
# COMPACT_ATOMS: atom_id res chain seq x y z
N MET A 1 -44.22 -20.31 -28.59
CA MET A 1 -43.41 -19.97 -29.79
C MET A 1 -42.89 -18.55 -29.60
N ARG A 2 -41.69 -18.36 -29.00
CA ARG A 2 -40.36 -18.27 -29.64
C ARG A 2 -40.21 -17.09 -30.62
N LYS A 3 -39.38 -16.11 -30.18
CA LYS A 3 -38.38 -15.30 -30.91
C LYS A 3 -38.56 -13.79 -30.72
N LYS A 4 -37.78 -13.21 -29.79
CA LYS A 4 -37.20 -11.86 -29.86
C LYS A 4 -36.07 -11.76 -28.83
N LEU A 5 -34.93 -12.34 -29.18
CA LEU A 5 -33.63 -12.16 -28.54
C LEU A 5 -32.63 -12.00 -29.68
N HIS A 6 -31.67 -11.06 -29.54
CA HIS A 6 -30.62 -10.68 -30.51
C HIS A 6 -30.97 -9.61 -31.56
N VAL A 7 -30.94 -8.33 -31.15
CA VAL A 7 -30.65 -7.22 -32.10
C VAL A 7 -29.55 -6.28 -31.58
N PHE A 8 -29.02 -6.43 -30.36
CA PHE A 8 -28.11 -5.41 -29.79
C PHE A 8 -26.60 -5.66 -29.95
N ASN A 9 -26.14 -6.65 -30.73
CA ASN A 9 -24.74 -7.11 -30.66
C ASN A 9 -23.95 -7.18 -31.98
N VAL A 10 -24.30 -6.36 -32.99
CA VAL A 10 -23.60 -6.43 -34.31
C VAL A 10 -23.04 -5.08 -34.80
N ILE A 11 -23.31 -3.96 -34.13
CA ILE A 11 -22.78 -2.63 -34.52
C ILE A 11 -21.56 -2.28 -33.64
N PHE A 12 -20.59 -3.18 -33.50
CA PHE A 12 -19.31 -2.86 -32.85
C PHE A 12 -18.09 -3.49 -33.56
N CYS A 13 -18.26 -4.10 -34.73
CA CYS A 13 -17.21 -4.92 -35.35
C CYS A 13 -16.72 -4.47 -36.74
N LEU A 14 -17.12 -3.29 -37.24
CA LEU A 14 -16.79 -2.84 -38.62
C LEU A 14 -15.91 -1.59 -38.71
N LEU A 15 -15.14 -1.28 -37.66
CA LEU A 15 -14.06 -0.27 -37.69
C LEU A 15 -12.70 -0.89 -37.31
N THR A 16 -12.51 -2.15 -37.69
CA THR A 16 -11.32 -2.98 -37.44
C THR A 16 -10.42 -3.00 -38.68
N GLY A 17 -9.73 -1.88 -38.94
CA GLY A 17 -8.69 -1.80 -39.97
C GLY A 17 -7.29 -1.46 -39.47
N LEU A 18 -7.15 -0.90 -38.26
CA LEU A 18 -5.87 -0.35 -37.79
C LEU A 18 -5.54 -0.60 -36.31
N LEU A 19 -6.22 -1.55 -35.64
CA LEU A 19 -6.13 -1.72 -34.18
C LEU A 19 -6.02 -3.18 -33.72
N THR A 20 -5.25 -4.03 -34.39
CA THR A 20 -5.04 -5.43 -33.96
C THR A 20 -3.80 -5.65 -33.09
N ILE A 21 -3.01 -4.62 -32.81
CA ILE A 21 -1.83 -4.74 -31.92
C ILE A 21 -2.13 -4.36 -30.45
N PHE A 22 -3.30 -3.76 -30.14
CA PHE A 22 -3.60 -3.27 -28.78
C PHE A 22 -4.43 -4.21 -27.89
N VAL A 23 -5.00 -5.29 -28.42
CA VAL A 23 -5.98 -6.12 -27.67
C VAL A 23 -5.32 -7.02 -26.62
N THR A 24 -4.06 -7.45 -26.81
CA THR A 24 -3.35 -8.29 -25.82
C THR A 24 -2.92 -7.50 -24.57
N GLY A 25 -2.58 -6.22 -24.73
CA GLY A 25 -2.15 -5.35 -23.63
C GLY A 25 -3.26 -5.06 -22.61
N CYS A 26 -4.49 -4.83 -23.09
CA CYS A 26 -5.64 -4.49 -22.26
C CYS A 26 -6.01 -5.63 -21.29
N SER A 27 -6.05 -6.87 -21.78
CA SER A 27 -6.35 -8.06 -20.96
C SER A 27 -5.34 -8.32 -19.84
N SER A 28 -4.07 -7.95 -20.04
CA SER A 28 -3.03 -8.13 -19.04
C SER A 28 -3.14 -7.13 -17.89
N LEU A 29 -3.53 -5.89 -18.21
CA LEU A 29 -3.71 -4.81 -17.24
C LEU A 29 -4.95 -5.05 -16.40
N GLU A 30 -6.06 -5.45 -17.03
CA GLU A 30 -7.30 -5.81 -16.33
C GLU A 30 -7.08 -6.92 -15.29
N ARG A 31 -6.32 -7.97 -15.64
CA ARG A 31 -5.98 -9.04 -14.69
C ARG A 31 -5.16 -8.54 -13.50
N LYS A 32 -4.27 -7.57 -13.71
CA LYS A 32 -3.48 -6.95 -12.63
C LYS A 32 -4.37 -6.13 -11.70
N VAL A 33 -5.27 -5.32 -12.27
CA VAL A 33 -6.23 -4.52 -11.49
C VAL A 33 -7.20 -5.42 -10.73
N ALA A 34 -7.66 -6.53 -11.33
CA ALA A 34 -8.51 -7.51 -10.65
C ALA A 34 -7.81 -8.18 -9.46
N LEU A 35 -6.49 -8.37 -9.53
CA LEU A 35 -5.74 -8.88 -8.38
C LEU A 35 -5.67 -7.85 -7.25
N PHE A 36 -5.50 -6.57 -7.58
CA PHE A 36 -5.53 -5.49 -6.59
C PHE A 36 -6.89 -5.43 -5.87
N ASP A 37 -7.97 -5.53 -6.63
CA ASP A 37 -9.34 -5.57 -6.14
C ASP A 37 -9.58 -6.78 -5.22
N LYS A 38 -9.12 -7.97 -5.63
CA LYS A 38 -9.23 -9.18 -4.81
C LYS A 38 -8.44 -9.09 -3.49
N LYS A 39 -7.37 -8.30 -3.46
CA LYS A 39 -6.48 -8.14 -2.31
C LYS A 39 -6.73 -6.85 -1.52
N TYR A 40 -7.74 -6.10 -1.91
CA TYR A 40 -8.10 -4.85 -1.26
C TYR A 40 -8.75 -5.10 0.11
N GLN A 41 -8.36 -4.30 1.09
CA GLN A 41 -8.94 -4.21 2.41
C GLN A 41 -9.42 -2.77 2.62
N GLY A 42 -10.74 -2.58 2.68
CA GLY A 42 -11.36 -1.31 2.98
C GLY A 42 -11.54 -1.13 4.48
N TYR A 43 -11.09 0.00 5.01
CA TYR A 43 -11.25 0.40 6.42
C TYR A 43 -12.42 1.34 6.62
N ILE A 44 -12.72 2.17 5.62
CA ILE A 44 -13.77 3.18 5.67
C ILE A 44 -14.70 3.02 4.46
N ASN A 45 -16.01 3.08 4.71
CA ASN A 45 -16.99 3.15 3.65
C ASN A 45 -17.20 4.60 3.22
N LEU A 46 -16.82 4.94 1.99
CA LEU A 46 -16.89 6.31 1.46
C LEU A 46 -18.31 6.89 1.48
N SER A 47 -19.34 6.07 1.26
CA SER A 47 -20.73 6.56 1.29
C SER A 47 -21.20 6.96 2.69
N GLN A 48 -20.55 6.46 3.73
CA GLN A 48 -20.86 6.83 5.12
C GLN A 48 -20.16 8.10 5.58
N ILE A 49 -19.14 8.56 4.82
CA ILE A 49 -18.31 9.70 5.21
C ILE A 49 -18.38 10.86 4.20
N GLU A 50 -19.31 10.82 3.25
CA GLU A 50 -19.43 11.83 2.19
C GLU A 50 -19.58 13.26 2.76
N ASN A 51 -20.25 13.40 3.90
CA ASN A 51 -20.44 14.68 4.60
C ASN A 51 -19.16 15.28 5.18
N ILE A 52 -18.14 14.45 5.45
CA ILE A 52 -16.85 14.90 5.99
C ILE A 52 -15.75 15.00 4.93
N LEU A 53 -16.02 14.65 3.68
CA LEU A 53 -15.07 14.81 2.57
C LEU A 53 -14.97 16.28 2.15
N GLU A 54 -13.77 16.73 1.83
CA GLU A 54 -13.55 18.10 1.31
C GLU A 54 -14.08 18.23 -0.11
N ASN A 55 -13.88 17.19 -0.93
CA ASN A 55 -14.35 17.11 -2.31
C ASN A 55 -15.27 15.90 -2.50
N PRO A 56 -16.29 15.98 -3.38
CA PRO A 56 -17.12 14.84 -3.70
C PRO A 56 -16.27 13.72 -4.31
N VAL A 57 -16.69 12.48 -4.07
CA VAL A 57 -16.00 11.28 -4.59
C VAL A 57 -15.95 11.34 -6.12
N SER A 58 -14.74 11.45 -6.66
CA SER A 58 -14.53 11.54 -8.11
C SER A 58 -13.89 10.27 -8.66
N PHE A 59 -14.71 9.44 -9.30
CA PHE A 59 -14.25 8.31 -10.09
C PHE A 59 -13.49 8.86 -11.32
N ASN A 60 -12.17 8.55 -11.42
CA ASN A 60 -11.22 8.93 -12.49
C ASN A 60 -10.25 10.11 -12.22
N ALA A 61 -10.32 10.78 -11.06
CA ALA A 61 -9.40 11.89 -10.75
C ALA A 61 -8.19 11.48 -9.88
N CYS A 62 -8.02 10.19 -9.59
CA CYS A 62 -6.98 9.75 -8.67
C CYS A 62 -5.57 10.08 -9.17
N ILE A 63 -4.77 10.67 -8.28
CA ILE A 63 -3.33 10.84 -8.45
C ILE A 63 -2.63 9.73 -7.68
N ALA A 64 -1.82 8.95 -8.38
CA ALA A 64 -1.03 7.88 -7.77
C ALA A 64 0.46 8.19 -7.88
N GLU A 65 1.19 7.92 -6.80
CA GLU A 65 2.62 8.16 -6.68
C GLU A 65 3.34 6.88 -6.28
N GLU A 66 4.53 6.66 -6.86
CA GLU A 66 5.42 5.58 -6.44
C GLU A 66 6.37 6.09 -5.37
N VAL A 67 6.41 5.40 -4.22
CA VAL A 67 7.15 5.83 -3.04
C VAL A 67 8.11 4.76 -2.54
N SER A 68 9.26 5.20 -2.03
CA SER A 68 10.29 4.33 -1.45
C SER A 68 9.92 3.89 -0.03
N ASP A 69 9.49 4.84 0.80
CA ASP A 69 9.05 4.62 2.18
C ASP A 69 7.54 4.90 2.31
N MET A 70 6.78 3.82 2.42
CA MET A 70 5.34 3.88 2.61
C MET A 70 4.93 4.46 3.95
N ALA A 71 5.68 4.20 5.02
CA ALA A 71 5.32 4.68 6.36
C ALA A 71 5.47 6.20 6.45
N TYR A 72 6.57 6.72 5.92
CA TYR A 72 6.82 8.16 5.86
C TYR A 72 5.79 8.88 4.98
N SER A 73 5.55 8.38 3.76
CA SER A 73 4.63 9.02 2.81
C SER A 73 3.17 8.96 3.29
N SER A 74 2.77 7.85 3.92
CA SER A 74 1.44 7.72 4.54
C SER A 74 1.26 8.69 5.70
N LYS A 75 2.31 8.87 6.53
CA LYS A 75 2.30 9.85 7.61
C LYS A 75 2.13 11.28 7.08
N GLN A 76 2.86 11.65 6.02
CA GLN A 76 2.72 12.97 5.40
C GLN A 76 1.31 13.22 4.86
N LEU A 77 0.68 12.23 4.23
CA LEU A 77 -0.71 12.36 3.78
C LEU A 77 -1.67 12.57 4.97
N ALA A 78 -1.51 11.80 6.05
CA ALA A 78 -2.32 11.96 7.24
C ALA A 78 -2.11 13.33 7.93
N GLU A 79 -0.87 13.80 8.03
CA GLU A 79 -0.55 15.16 8.49
C GLU A 79 -1.17 16.23 7.57
N ASN A 80 -1.28 15.95 6.27
CA ASN A 80 -1.98 16.83 5.33
C ASN A 80 -3.50 16.59 5.31
N GLY A 81 -4.10 15.93 6.32
CA GLY A 81 -5.55 15.79 6.45
C GLY A 81 -6.19 14.80 5.48
N TYR A 82 -5.42 13.88 4.90
CA TYR A 82 -5.96 12.76 4.13
C TYR A 82 -6.32 11.58 5.04
N LEU A 83 -7.47 10.98 4.80
CA LEU A 83 -7.96 9.78 5.48
C LEU A 83 -7.63 8.53 4.67
N LEU A 84 -7.13 7.49 5.35
CA LEU A 84 -6.88 6.19 4.75
C LEU A 84 -8.22 5.44 4.56
N VAL A 85 -8.60 5.23 3.29
CA VAL A 85 -9.81 4.48 2.94
C VAL A 85 -9.57 2.99 3.04
N GLY A 86 -8.38 2.55 2.63
CA GLY A 86 -8.03 1.15 2.54
C GLY A 86 -6.66 0.96 1.91
N ASP A 87 -6.23 -0.29 1.81
CA ASP A 87 -5.00 -0.65 1.15
C ASP A 87 -5.08 -2.03 0.47
N THR A 88 -4.11 -2.29 -0.39
CA THR A 88 -3.94 -3.55 -1.11
C THR A 88 -2.51 -4.01 -0.87
N MET A 89 -2.33 -5.20 -0.31
CA MET A 89 -0.99 -5.76 -0.08
C MET A 89 -0.91 -7.24 -0.47
N PHE A 90 0.09 -7.60 -1.27
CA PHE A 90 0.35 -8.99 -1.65
C PHE A 90 1.77 -9.21 -2.19
N ASN A 91 2.24 -10.46 -2.18
CA ASN A 91 3.52 -10.84 -2.77
C ASN A 91 3.32 -11.43 -4.17
N ASP A 92 4.09 -10.98 -5.15
CA ASP A 92 4.10 -11.52 -6.51
C ASP A 92 5.49 -11.35 -7.15
N ARG A 93 5.82 -12.24 -8.09
CA ARG A 93 7.03 -12.20 -8.92
C ARG A 93 6.87 -11.25 -10.11
N LYS A 94 5.62 -10.94 -10.49
CA LYS A 94 5.33 -10.05 -11.62
C LYS A 94 5.65 -8.59 -11.29
N HIS A 95 5.99 -7.84 -12.34
CA HIS A 95 6.13 -6.40 -12.28
C HIS A 95 4.76 -5.69 -12.36
N TYR A 96 4.57 -4.70 -11.49
CA TYR A 96 3.40 -3.83 -11.43
C TYR A 96 3.89 -2.39 -11.39
N SER A 97 3.36 -1.53 -12.26
CA SER A 97 3.63 -0.10 -12.23
C SER A 97 2.59 0.63 -11.39
N VAL A 98 2.92 1.85 -10.97
CA VAL A 98 2.01 2.78 -10.29
C VAL A 98 0.69 2.99 -11.04
N ALA A 99 0.67 2.83 -12.37
CA ALA A 99 -0.55 2.92 -13.18
C ALA A 99 -1.64 1.92 -12.76
N VAL A 100 -1.27 0.72 -12.28
CA VAL A 100 -2.24 -0.27 -11.77
C VAL A 100 -2.91 0.25 -10.50
N ALA A 101 -2.13 0.80 -9.58
CA ALA A 101 -2.64 1.43 -8.36
C ALA A 101 -3.52 2.64 -8.68
N LYS A 102 -3.14 3.45 -9.68
CA LYS A 102 -3.94 4.60 -10.15
C LYS A 102 -5.33 4.19 -10.64
N ILE A 103 -5.40 3.18 -11.50
CA ILE A 103 -6.68 2.68 -12.04
C ILE A 103 -7.54 2.14 -10.89
N HIS A 104 -6.95 1.34 -10.00
CA HIS A 104 -7.68 0.78 -8.87
C HIS A 104 -8.17 1.85 -7.90
N CYS A 105 -7.35 2.87 -7.63
CA CYS A 105 -7.73 4.03 -6.83
C CYS A 105 -8.95 4.77 -7.39
N GLY A 106 -8.98 4.98 -8.72
CA GLY A 106 -10.15 5.57 -9.39
C GLY A 106 -11.41 4.72 -9.26
N LYS A 107 -11.28 3.38 -9.24
CA LYS A 107 -12.39 2.45 -9.01
C LYS A 107 -12.93 2.53 -7.57
N ILE A 108 -12.05 2.67 -6.58
CA ILE A 108 -12.43 2.84 -5.17
C ILE A 108 -13.14 4.19 -4.96
N GLY A 109 -12.78 5.22 -5.74
CA GLY A 109 -13.22 6.59 -5.51
C GLY A 109 -12.27 7.37 -4.59
N ALA A 110 -11.03 6.91 -4.46
CA ALA A 110 -10.00 7.64 -3.72
C ALA A 110 -9.37 8.76 -4.57
N GLU A 111 -8.86 9.79 -3.90
CA GLU A 111 -8.23 10.96 -4.54
C GLU A 111 -6.72 10.76 -4.74
N ARG A 112 -6.08 10.07 -3.79
CA ARG A 112 -4.64 9.81 -3.77
C ARG A 112 -4.38 8.34 -3.56
N ALA A 113 -3.35 7.83 -4.24
CA ALA A 113 -2.81 6.50 -3.97
C ALA A 113 -1.28 6.55 -3.84
N LEU A 114 -0.77 5.84 -2.85
CA LEU A 114 0.66 5.55 -2.75
C LEU A 114 0.88 4.13 -3.25
N PHE A 115 1.98 3.90 -3.95
CA PHE A 115 2.36 2.58 -4.46
C PHE A 115 3.82 2.29 -4.18
N ASN A 116 4.11 1.06 -3.81
CA ASN A 116 5.43 0.61 -3.45
C ASN A 116 5.63 -0.86 -3.84
N SER A 117 6.87 -1.20 -4.19
CA SER A 117 7.28 -2.56 -4.53
C SER A 117 8.62 -2.91 -3.90
N GLN A 118 8.61 -3.73 -2.85
CA GLN A 118 9.81 -4.11 -2.11
C GLN A 118 10.18 -5.58 -2.33
N LEU A 119 11.47 -5.88 -2.48
CA LEU A 119 11.97 -7.25 -2.60
C LEU A 119 11.79 -7.97 -1.25
N VAL A 120 11.10 -9.12 -1.25
CA VAL A 120 10.87 -9.93 -0.04
C VAL A 120 11.76 -11.17 -0.03
N SER A 121 11.88 -11.83 -1.18
CA SER A 121 12.69 -13.03 -1.29
C SER A 121 13.28 -13.17 -2.69
N SER A 122 14.41 -13.86 -2.75
CA SER A 122 15.02 -14.31 -3.99
C SER A 122 15.26 -15.81 -3.85
N SER A 123 14.72 -16.58 -4.78
CA SER A 123 14.88 -18.04 -4.80
C SER A 123 15.61 -18.46 -6.06
N GLN A 124 16.66 -19.26 -5.91
CA GLN A 124 17.39 -19.80 -7.05
C GLN A 124 16.59 -20.96 -7.65
N VAL A 125 16.32 -20.87 -8.95
CA VAL A 125 15.75 -21.96 -9.73
C VAL A 125 16.87 -22.59 -10.55
N ILE A 126 16.95 -23.91 -10.47
CA ILE A 126 17.93 -24.73 -11.18
C ILE A 126 17.16 -25.50 -12.25
N ILE A 127 17.44 -25.23 -13.53
CA ILE A 127 16.90 -26.01 -14.64
C ILE A 127 18.01 -26.96 -15.12
N PRO A 128 17.90 -28.27 -14.84
CA PRO A 128 18.81 -29.24 -15.42
C PRO A 128 18.49 -29.44 -16.90
N TYR A 129 19.53 -29.60 -17.71
CA TYR A 129 19.42 -30.02 -19.10
C TYR A 129 20.58 -30.93 -19.46
N SER A 130 20.33 -31.88 -20.37
CA SER A 130 21.35 -32.83 -20.83
C SER A 130 21.86 -32.42 -22.22
N THR A 131 23.18 -32.40 -22.38
CA THR A 131 23.80 -32.24 -23.71
C THR A 131 24.52 -33.53 -24.09
N PRO A 132 24.31 -34.06 -25.30
CA PRO A 132 25.08 -35.20 -25.77
C PRO A 132 26.55 -34.78 -25.95
N GLN A 133 27.47 -35.56 -25.41
CA GLN A 133 28.89 -35.41 -25.62
C GLN A 133 29.46 -36.75 -26.10
N VAL A 134 30.22 -36.72 -27.20
CA VAL A 134 30.88 -37.93 -27.71
C VAL A 134 32.21 -38.10 -26.99
N SER A 135 32.41 -39.28 -26.41
CA SER A 135 33.66 -39.70 -25.75
C SER A 135 34.28 -40.87 -26.49
N TYR A 136 35.60 -40.96 -26.43
CA TYR A 136 36.38 -42.01 -27.09
C TYR A 136 37.16 -42.79 -26.03
N ALA A 137 37.10 -44.12 -26.06
CA ALA A 137 37.91 -45.01 -25.24
C ALA A 137 38.90 -45.79 -26.11
N ASN A 138 40.17 -45.79 -25.72
CA ASN A 138 41.23 -46.56 -26.39
C ASN A 138 41.61 -47.75 -25.52
N THR A 139 41.50 -48.95 -26.09
CA THR A 139 41.94 -50.18 -25.44
C THR A 139 43.12 -50.76 -26.21
N THR A 140 44.27 -50.84 -25.56
CA THR A 140 45.48 -51.46 -26.11
C THR A 140 45.58 -52.88 -25.58
N TYR A 141 45.77 -53.87 -26.45
CA TYR A 141 45.96 -55.26 -26.06
C TYR A 141 47.26 -55.79 -26.67
N GLN A 142 47.98 -56.58 -25.87
CA GLN A 142 49.26 -57.17 -26.25
C GLN A 142 49.11 -58.70 -26.24
N GLY A 143 49.34 -59.32 -27.41
CA GLY A 143 49.27 -60.77 -27.56
C GLY A 143 50.52 -61.45 -27.00
N GLN A 144 50.33 -62.50 -26.19
CA GLN A 144 51.41 -63.19 -25.46
C GLN A 144 52.28 -64.11 -26.34
N LEU A 145 51.80 -64.49 -27.52
CA LEU A 145 52.50 -65.32 -28.50
C LEU A 145 52.70 -64.51 -29.79
N GLY A 146 53.80 -63.76 -29.87
CA GLY A 146 54.22 -63.06 -31.10
C GLY A 146 54.44 -61.55 -31.00
N ASN A 147 54.46 -60.94 -29.80
CA ASN A 147 54.74 -59.50 -29.61
C ASN A 147 53.91 -58.57 -30.53
N TYR A 148 52.63 -58.88 -30.72
CA TYR A 148 51.71 -58.01 -31.46
C TYR A 148 51.01 -57.05 -30.51
N ILE A 149 51.09 -55.75 -30.78
CA ILE A 149 50.38 -54.69 -30.07
C ILE A 149 49.27 -54.18 -30.98
N GLY A 150 48.02 -54.40 -30.56
CA GLY A 150 46.84 -53.85 -31.22
C GLY A 150 46.19 -52.77 -30.37
N SER A 151 45.55 -51.79 -31.01
CA SER A 151 44.69 -50.83 -30.33
C SER A 151 43.33 -50.78 -30.98
N SER A 152 42.28 -50.68 -30.17
CA SER A 152 40.91 -50.42 -30.64
C SER A 152 40.39 -49.14 -29.99
N THR A 153 39.76 -48.29 -30.80
CA THR A 153 39.08 -47.08 -30.34
C THR A 153 37.59 -47.29 -30.47
N THR A 154 36.84 -47.15 -29.38
CA THR A 154 35.37 -47.17 -29.38
C THR A 154 34.84 -45.80 -29.01
N SER A 155 33.85 -45.31 -29.76
CA SER A 155 33.14 -44.06 -29.43
C SER A 155 31.81 -44.38 -28.76
N PHE A 156 31.48 -43.68 -27.69
CA PHE A 156 30.17 -43.77 -27.04
C PHE A 156 29.64 -42.36 -26.75
N THR A 157 28.32 -42.21 -26.77
CA THR A 157 27.66 -40.94 -26.43
C THR A 157 27.33 -40.96 -24.94
N GLN A 158 27.83 -39.97 -24.21
CA GLN A 158 27.45 -39.72 -22.82
C GLN A 158 26.60 -38.45 -22.73
N TYR A 159 25.58 -38.47 -21.89
CA TYR A 159 24.79 -37.26 -21.60
C TYR A 159 25.40 -36.55 -20.41
N VAL A 160 25.99 -35.38 -20.66
CA VAL A 160 26.52 -34.53 -19.60
C VAL A 160 25.38 -33.68 -19.06
N GLN A 161 25.16 -33.76 -17.75
CA GLN A 161 24.19 -32.92 -17.04
C GLN A 161 24.77 -31.52 -16.89
N ARG A 162 24.02 -30.52 -17.35
CA ARG A 162 24.31 -29.11 -17.18
C ARG A 162 23.12 -28.47 -16.46
N GLU A 163 23.37 -27.33 -15.84
CA GLU A 163 22.34 -26.60 -15.12
C GLU A 163 22.38 -25.13 -15.47
N ILE A 164 21.19 -24.53 -15.58
CA ILE A 164 21.01 -23.08 -15.67
C ILE A 164 20.47 -22.62 -14.33
N ARG A 165 21.21 -21.73 -13.67
CA ARG A 165 20.82 -21.12 -12.39
C ARG A 165 20.34 -19.71 -12.63
N TYR A 166 19.12 -19.39 -12.21
CA TYR A 166 18.61 -18.01 -12.22
C TYR A 166 17.84 -17.71 -10.94
N ASN A 167 17.88 -16.44 -10.54
CA ASN A 167 17.17 -15.96 -9.36
C ASN A 167 15.76 -15.52 -9.74
N VAL A 168 14.78 -16.02 -8.99
CA VAL A 168 13.40 -15.59 -9.09
C VAL A 168 13.07 -14.75 -7.87
N ASN A 169 12.97 -13.44 -8.11
CA ASN A 169 12.66 -12.45 -7.10
C ASN A 169 11.14 -12.38 -6.87
N THR A 170 10.73 -12.41 -5.61
CA THR A 170 9.36 -12.15 -5.19
C THR A 170 9.31 -10.81 -4.48
N TYR A 171 8.38 -9.96 -4.88
CA TYR A 171 8.25 -8.62 -4.36
C TYR A 171 6.90 -8.46 -3.66
N ARG A 172 6.88 -7.74 -2.54
CA ARG A 172 5.66 -7.23 -1.90
C ARG A 172 5.21 -6.01 -2.65
N LYS A 173 3.97 -6.03 -3.13
CA LYS A 173 3.27 -4.86 -3.65
C LYS A 173 2.40 -4.33 -2.53
N TRP A 174 2.49 -3.03 -2.29
CA TRP A 174 1.62 -2.34 -1.35
C TRP A 174 1.09 -1.08 -2.03
N ALA A 175 -0.23 -0.88 -1.98
CA ALA A 175 -0.87 0.33 -2.41
C ALA A 175 -1.85 0.80 -1.32
N SER A 176 -1.77 2.06 -0.90
CA SER A 176 -2.71 2.66 0.06
C SER A 176 -3.52 3.75 -0.64
N TYR A 177 -4.80 3.88 -0.26
CA TYR A 177 -5.75 4.76 -0.94
C TYR A 177 -6.34 5.77 0.03
N TRP A 178 -6.37 7.02 -0.39
CA TRP A 178 -6.58 8.16 0.50
C TRP A 178 -7.57 9.16 -0.09
N VAL A 179 -8.35 9.79 0.79
CA VAL A 179 -9.31 10.85 0.45
C VAL A 179 -9.10 12.06 1.35
N LYS A 180 -9.28 13.25 0.82
CA LYS A 180 -9.14 14.48 1.58
C LYS A 180 -10.40 14.75 2.40
N ALA A 181 -10.24 14.91 3.72
CA ALA A 181 -11.34 15.29 4.60
C ALA A 181 -11.35 16.80 4.86
N LYS A 182 -12.54 17.31 5.19
CA LYS A 182 -12.71 18.68 5.69
C LYS A 182 -11.82 18.89 6.92
N PRO A 183 -11.29 20.11 7.12
CA PRO A 183 -10.50 20.42 8.30
C PRO A 183 -11.26 20.04 9.58
N PRO A 184 -10.67 19.23 10.47
CA PRO A 184 -11.31 18.85 11.73
C PRO A 184 -11.38 20.04 12.69
N THR A 185 -12.19 19.89 13.73
CA THR A 185 -12.42 20.88 14.79
C THR A 185 -11.12 21.36 15.45
N LEU A 186 -10.25 20.42 15.87
CA LEU A 186 -8.97 20.73 16.52
C LEU A 186 -7.76 20.44 15.61
N GLY A 187 -7.77 19.32 14.86
CA GLY A 187 -6.63 18.94 14.02
C GLY A 187 -5.63 18.00 14.65
N VAL A 188 -6.07 17.13 15.54
CA VAL A 188 -5.22 16.10 16.15
C VAL A 188 -5.88 14.74 16.06
N TYR A 189 -5.06 13.71 15.93
CA TYR A 189 -5.46 12.36 16.24
C TYR A 189 -4.93 11.99 17.61
N TYR A 190 -5.79 11.37 18.39
CA TYR A 190 -5.52 11.02 19.76
C TYR A 190 -6.09 9.65 20.10
N ASP A 191 -5.44 8.98 21.05
CA ASP A 191 -5.86 7.69 21.57
C ASP A 191 -5.48 7.62 23.06
N ASN A 192 -5.72 6.46 23.65
CA ASN A 192 -5.21 6.09 24.95
C ASN A 192 -3.69 6.15 24.96
N MET A 193 -3.17 6.57 26.11
CA MET A 193 -1.74 6.78 26.26
C MET A 193 -1.01 5.43 26.29
N PRO A 194 0.06 5.24 25.49
CA PRO A 194 0.93 4.07 25.63
C PRO A 194 1.68 4.13 26.96
N ASP A 195 2.07 2.96 27.50
CA ASP A 195 2.65 2.88 28.85
C ASP A 195 3.88 3.78 29.02
N LYS A 196 4.77 3.83 28.02
CA LYS A 196 5.93 4.73 28.02
C LYS A 196 5.53 6.20 28.25
N SER A 197 4.48 6.67 27.57
CA SER A 197 4.03 8.05 27.69
C SER A 197 3.36 8.34 29.03
N LYS A 198 2.73 7.33 29.67
CA LYS A 198 2.19 7.49 31.04
C LYS A 198 3.29 7.81 32.05
N TYR A 199 4.44 7.15 31.93
CA TYR A 199 5.61 7.45 32.76
C TYR A 199 6.14 8.86 32.51
N GLU A 200 6.26 9.28 31.25
CA GLU A 200 6.76 10.62 30.90
C GLU A 200 5.81 11.76 31.29
N ALA A 201 4.50 11.50 31.26
CA ALA A 201 3.47 12.47 31.62
C ALA A 201 3.08 12.43 33.10
N GLU A 202 3.58 11.44 33.85
CA GLU A 202 3.23 11.19 35.26
C GLU A 202 1.71 11.10 35.50
N THR A 203 0.96 10.60 34.50
CA THR A 203 -0.50 10.47 34.55
C THR A 203 -0.97 9.23 33.81
N ASN A 204 -2.09 8.66 34.28
CA ASN A 204 -2.80 7.56 33.62
C ASN A 204 -4.01 8.04 32.80
N SER A 205 -4.24 9.35 32.76
CA SER A 205 -5.46 9.95 32.22
C SER A 205 -5.14 11.06 31.22
N GLY A 206 -6.06 11.27 30.30
CA GLY A 206 -5.95 12.25 29.21
C GLY A 206 -6.03 11.60 27.84
N ALA A 207 -6.03 12.46 26.81
CA ALA A 207 -5.98 12.06 25.41
C ALA A 207 -4.57 12.28 24.87
N TYR A 208 -3.91 11.20 24.45
CA TYR A 208 -2.53 11.25 23.94
C TYR A 208 -2.54 11.60 22.45
N VAL A 209 -1.89 12.69 22.09
CA VAL A 209 -1.79 13.17 20.69
C VAL A 209 -0.68 12.41 19.97
N TYR A 210 -1.05 11.64 18.93
CA TYR A 210 -0.09 10.87 18.13
C TYR A 210 0.08 11.40 16.69
N LEU A 211 -0.81 12.29 16.24
CA LEU A 211 -0.68 12.98 14.95
C LEU A 211 -1.31 14.36 15.03
N VAL A 212 -0.68 15.34 14.37
CA VAL A 212 -1.19 16.71 14.24
C VAL A 212 -1.34 17.03 12.76
N ILE A 213 -2.50 17.52 12.36
CA ILE A 213 -2.79 17.92 10.98
C ILE A 213 -2.20 19.31 10.74
N ASN A 214 -1.46 19.47 9.65
CA ASN A 214 -0.89 20.73 9.21
C ASN A 214 -1.96 21.79 8.98
N ASP A 215 -1.63 23.04 9.28
CA ASP A 215 -2.50 24.21 9.16
C ASP A 215 -3.79 24.17 10.01
N SER A 216 -3.92 23.18 10.90
CA SER A 216 -5.04 23.08 11.83
C SER A 216 -4.89 24.01 13.03
N PRO A 217 -5.96 24.26 13.80
CA PRO A 217 -5.87 25.02 15.05
C PRO A 217 -4.80 24.48 16.01
N ALA A 218 -4.71 23.16 16.17
CA ALA A 218 -3.70 22.54 17.00
C ALA A 218 -2.27 22.82 16.51
N PHE A 219 -2.03 22.69 15.21
CA PHE A 219 -0.72 22.98 14.59
C PHE A 219 -0.32 24.44 14.81
N ASN A 220 -1.23 25.37 14.51
CA ASN A 220 -1.00 26.81 14.63
C ASN A 220 -0.76 27.26 16.09
N SER A 221 -1.29 26.49 17.05
CA SER A 221 -1.11 26.75 18.48
C SER A 221 0.02 25.94 19.13
N ASN A 222 0.89 25.31 18.34
CA ASN A 222 2.04 24.52 18.79
C ASN A 222 1.67 23.32 19.67
N ILE A 223 0.50 22.71 19.46
CA ILE A 223 0.25 21.34 19.94
C ILE A 223 1.06 20.39 19.06
N ILE A 224 1.77 19.46 19.68
CA ILE A 224 2.69 18.54 18.99
C ILE A 224 2.41 17.08 19.37
N ILE A 225 2.98 16.18 18.57
CA ILE A 225 2.98 14.74 18.88
C ILE A 225 3.65 14.51 20.24
N GLY A 226 3.00 13.70 21.08
CA GLY A 226 3.45 13.40 22.43
C GLY A 226 2.79 14.24 23.52
N ASP A 227 2.02 15.27 23.16
CA ASP A 227 1.23 16.02 24.12
C ASP A 227 0.07 15.16 24.66
N VAL A 228 -0.24 15.37 25.94
CA VAL A 228 -1.40 14.76 26.58
C VAL A 228 -2.39 15.87 26.92
N ILE A 229 -3.58 15.83 26.34
CA ILE A 229 -4.65 16.76 26.68
C ILE A 229 -5.36 16.27 27.94
N THR A 230 -5.36 17.08 28.99
CA THR A 230 -5.93 16.72 30.30
C THR A 230 -7.16 17.55 30.66
N GLU A 231 -7.36 18.71 30.02
CA GLU A 231 -8.49 19.60 30.27
C GLU A 231 -8.76 20.48 29.06
N VAL A 232 -10.03 20.83 28.85
CA VAL A 232 -10.47 21.86 27.92
C VAL A 232 -11.42 22.79 28.67
N ASP A 233 -11.05 24.07 28.78
CA ASP A 233 -11.64 25.05 29.68
C ASP A 233 -11.67 24.55 31.14
N GLU A 234 -12.85 24.15 31.62
CA GLU A 234 -13.09 23.62 32.97
C GLU A 234 -13.49 22.13 32.93
N GLU A 235 -13.51 21.52 31.73
CA GLU A 235 -13.87 20.12 31.54
C GLU A 235 -12.64 19.22 31.52
N LYS A 236 -12.55 18.32 32.50
CA LYS A 236 -11.47 17.32 32.57
C LYS A 236 -11.60 16.29 31.46
N VAL A 237 -10.45 15.94 30.87
CA VAL A 237 -10.31 14.86 29.89
C VAL A 237 -9.62 13.69 30.60
N ILE A 238 -10.40 12.66 30.95
CA ILE A 238 -9.88 11.49 31.64
C ILE A 238 -9.51 10.40 30.63
N LYS A 239 -10.31 10.29 29.56
CA LYS A 239 -10.15 9.33 28.46
C LYS A 239 -10.37 9.99 27.10
N PRO A 240 -9.91 9.39 25.98
CA PRO A 240 -10.05 9.96 24.63
C PRO A 240 -11.48 10.37 24.26
N GLU A 241 -12.47 9.61 24.70
CA GLU A 241 -13.89 9.88 24.39
C GLU A 241 -14.38 11.18 25.02
N ASP A 242 -13.82 11.59 26.16
CA ASP A 242 -14.15 12.85 26.80
C ASP A 242 -13.72 14.02 25.91
N LEU A 243 -12.52 13.95 25.33
CA LEU A 243 -12.03 14.97 24.41
C LEU A 243 -12.93 15.05 23.17
N THR A 244 -13.32 13.91 22.58
CA THR A 244 -14.24 13.88 21.44
C THR A 244 -15.55 14.60 21.76
N ARG A 245 -16.15 14.32 22.93
CA ARG A 245 -17.38 14.96 23.38
C ARG A 245 -17.21 16.47 23.53
N VAL A 246 -16.15 16.92 24.20
CA VAL A 246 -15.92 18.36 24.44
C VAL A 246 -15.66 19.10 23.14
N LEU A 247 -14.87 18.53 22.22
CA LEU A 247 -14.61 19.14 20.90
C LEU A 247 -15.89 19.31 20.09
N GLN A 248 -16.83 18.36 20.17
CA GLN A 248 -18.13 18.48 19.50
C GLN A 248 -18.98 19.61 20.11
N GLN A 249 -18.98 19.77 21.43
CA GLN A 249 -19.75 20.79 22.13
C GLN A 249 -19.19 22.20 21.93
N LYS A 250 -17.86 22.32 21.84
CA LYS A 250 -17.14 23.59 21.76
C LYS A 250 -16.71 23.97 20.33
N ALA A 251 -17.18 23.26 19.32
CA ALA A 251 -16.80 23.53 17.94
C ALA A 251 -17.08 24.98 17.53
N GLY A 252 -16.11 25.63 16.88
CA GLY A 252 -16.18 27.03 16.47
C GLY A 252 -15.87 28.07 17.56
N GLN A 253 -15.65 27.65 18.82
CA GLN A 253 -15.43 28.54 19.96
C GLN A 253 -13.95 28.73 20.28
N ASP A 254 -13.62 29.82 20.98
CA ASP A 254 -12.34 30.02 21.63
C ASP A 254 -12.30 29.22 22.93
N VAL A 255 -11.26 28.40 23.12
CA VAL A 255 -11.12 27.48 24.26
C VAL A 255 -9.68 27.48 24.78
N VAL A 256 -9.51 27.12 26.05
CA VAL A 256 -8.21 26.96 26.69
C VAL A 256 -7.94 25.49 26.99
N PHE A 257 -6.96 24.91 26.33
CA PHE A 257 -6.49 23.56 26.62
C PHE A 257 -5.47 23.57 27.75
N SER A 258 -5.58 22.64 28.70
CA SER A 258 -4.47 22.27 29.57
C SER A 258 -3.88 20.95 29.07
N ILE A 259 -2.59 20.95 28.78
CA ILE A 259 -1.84 19.79 28.29
C ILE A 259 -0.67 19.47 29.20
N ILE A 260 -0.16 18.24 29.11
CA ILE A 260 1.12 17.83 29.69
C ILE A 260 2.09 17.52 28.55
N ARG A 261 3.27 18.15 28.61
CA ARG A 261 4.38 17.91 27.68
C ARG A 261 5.64 17.60 28.48
N LYS A 262 6.15 16.37 28.34
CA LYS A 262 7.35 15.90 29.08
C LYS A 262 7.23 16.17 30.60
N GLY A 263 6.10 15.79 31.19
CA GLY A 263 5.78 15.96 32.61
C GLY A 263 5.43 17.37 33.06
N LYS A 264 5.46 18.38 32.16
CA LYS A 264 5.18 19.77 32.52
C LYS A 264 3.79 20.20 32.04
N PRO A 265 2.97 20.84 32.89
CA PRO A 265 1.69 21.39 32.48
C PRO A 265 1.89 22.65 31.62
N ILE A 266 1.13 22.78 30.55
CA ILE A 266 1.12 23.93 29.64
C ILE A 266 -0.34 24.28 29.35
N ARG A 267 -0.67 25.58 29.34
CA ARG A 267 -1.99 26.07 28.88
C ARG A 267 -1.87 26.70 27.50
N ILE A 268 -2.78 26.34 26.60
CA ILE A 268 -2.82 26.82 25.21
C ILE A 268 -4.22 27.31 24.90
N ALA A 269 -4.36 28.61 24.61
CA ALA A 269 -5.61 29.19 24.15
C ALA A 269 -5.66 29.17 22.61
N LEU A 270 -6.74 28.66 22.04
CA LEU A 270 -6.92 28.59 20.60
C LEU A 270 -8.39 28.62 20.19
N LYS A 271 -8.64 28.96 18.93
CA LYS A 271 -9.98 28.91 18.32
C LYS A 271 -10.20 27.60 17.60
N LEU A 272 -11.25 26.88 17.95
CA LEU A 272 -11.64 25.66 17.24
C LEU A 272 -12.31 25.98 15.91
N ASN A 273 -12.12 25.09 14.93
CA ASN A 273 -12.89 25.12 13.70
C ASN A 273 -14.36 24.75 13.99
N PRO A 274 -15.32 25.24 13.18
CA PRO A 274 -16.69 24.74 13.21
C PRO A 274 -16.74 23.22 12.98
N ALA A 275 -17.76 22.55 13.50
CA ALA A 275 -17.92 21.12 13.27
C ALA A 275 -18.07 20.84 11.77
N ALA A 276 -17.30 19.87 11.25
CA ALA A 276 -17.54 19.34 9.91
C ALA A 276 -18.99 18.79 9.88
N SER A 277 -19.85 19.39 9.05
CA SER A 277 -21.30 19.19 9.11
C SER A 277 -21.72 17.71 9.07
N LYS A 278 -22.70 17.35 9.91
CA LYS A 278 -23.35 16.04 9.94
C LYS A 278 -23.89 15.61 8.58
#